data_AF-A0A935WV88-F1
#
_entry.id   AF-A0A935WV88-F1
#
_cell.length_a   1.000
_cell.length_b   1.000
_cell.length_c   1.000
_cell.angle_alpha   90.00
_cell.angle_beta   90.00
_cell.angle_gamma   90.00
#
_symmetry.space_group_name_H-M   'P 1'
#
loop_
_entity.id
_entity.type
_entity.pdbx_description
1 polymer ?
#
loop_
_entity_poly.entity_id
_entity_poly.type
_entity_poly.pdbx_seq_one_letter_code
_entity_poly.pdbx_strand_id
1 'polypeptide(L)'
;MPRAQQIRSRSISASPFLKWAGGKNQLLKDILPRLPEKISVYYEPFIGGGALFFALASQRRFKKAVIGDRNPVLVDAYQTVRDDVEALIEQLGPHAAHATDAEYFYWMRALDPSSMSRVERTARLLFLNKTCFNGLFRVNRRGQFNVPFGRYKNPTVLNPDLLRACSEVLQGVDIVEGDFEALAERAGPNDTIYFDPPYVPLSATSSFTAYDRHPFGRSEHARLARAYRACLARGATALLSNSDCEETRKLYRGLWVETVAATRAINVVASKRGQVNEVLVVGRRQSAPALRQVGASGHAVTSSSSLRRSRAAG
;
A
#
# COMPACT_ATOMS: atom_id res chain seq x y z
N MET A 1 49.78 0.07 -22.08
CA MET A 1 48.36 -0.31 -22.26
C MET A 1 47.60 0.00 -20.98
N PRO A 2 46.88 1.13 -20.86
CA PRO A 2 46.08 1.39 -19.67
C PRO A 2 44.78 0.59 -19.73
N ARG A 3 44.46 -0.09 -18.61
CA ARG A 3 43.22 -0.85 -18.38
C ARG A 3 42.01 0.07 -18.57
N ALA A 4 41.10 -0.33 -19.46
CA ALA A 4 39.76 0.24 -19.54
C ALA A 4 39.07 0.07 -18.19
N GLN A 5 38.78 1.17 -17.51
CA GLN A 5 37.91 1.19 -16.35
C GLN A 5 36.49 0.88 -16.83
N GLN A 6 36.01 -0.31 -16.47
CA GLN A 6 34.64 -0.73 -16.70
C GLN A 6 33.73 0.18 -15.87
N ILE A 7 33.08 1.14 -16.52
CA ILE A 7 32.04 1.97 -15.93
C ILE A 7 30.91 1.01 -15.52
N ARG A 8 30.82 0.68 -14.24
CA ARG A 8 29.65 -0.03 -13.69
C ARG A 8 28.47 0.94 -13.83
N SER A 9 27.60 0.71 -14.80
CA SER A 9 26.30 1.37 -14.85
C SER A 9 25.60 1.08 -13.52
N ARG A 10 25.25 2.14 -12.78
CA ARG A 10 24.39 1.98 -11.61
C ARG A 10 23.03 1.53 -12.13
N SER A 11 22.65 0.28 -11.88
CA SER A 11 21.30 -0.19 -12.19
C SER A 11 20.30 0.65 -11.36
N ILE A 12 19.35 1.29 -12.04
CA ILE A 12 18.29 2.04 -11.38
C ILE A 12 17.32 1.02 -10.76
N SER A 13 17.05 1.14 -9.47
CA SER A 13 16.07 0.29 -8.79
C SER A 13 14.66 0.77 -9.07
N ALA A 14 13.73 -0.17 -9.28
CA ALA A 14 12.30 0.12 -9.36
C ALA A 14 11.82 0.84 -8.10
N SER A 15 10.96 1.84 -8.28
CA SER A 15 10.36 2.64 -7.22
C SER A 15 9.09 3.32 -7.74
N PRO A 16 8.25 3.91 -6.88
CA PRO A 16 7.02 4.59 -7.32
C PRO A 16 7.23 5.56 -8.49
N PHE A 17 6.66 5.25 -9.66
CA PHE A 17 6.76 6.09 -10.86
C PHE A 17 5.72 7.23 -10.85
N LEU A 18 4.66 7.12 -10.06
CA LEU A 18 3.63 8.13 -9.84
C LEU A 18 3.76 8.80 -8.47
N LYS A 19 3.52 10.12 -8.40
CA LYS A 19 3.25 10.78 -7.12
C LYS A 19 1.81 10.47 -6.75
N TRP A 20 1.59 9.80 -5.63
CA TRP A 20 0.26 9.44 -5.15
C TRP A 20 0.05 9.89 -3.72
N ALA A 21 -1.16 10.36 -3.41
CA ALA A 21 -1.51 10.73 -2.04
C ALA A 21 -1.38 9.50 -1.14
N GLY A 22 -0.85 9.68 0.07
CA GLY A 22 -0.64 8.58 1.03
C GLY A 22 0.62 7.75 0.82
N GLY A 23 1.50 8.10 -0.13
CA GLY A 23 2.73 7.35 -0.42
C GLY A 23 3.56 6.98 0.83
N LYS A 24 3.76 5.68 1.05
CA LYS A 24 4.32 5.10 2.28
C LYS A 24 5.84 5.08 2.39
N ASN A 25 6.55 5.76 1.50
CA ASN A 25 8.03 5.77 1.49
C ASN A 25 8.64 6.11 2.86
N GLN A 26 8.06 7.05 3.61
CA GLN A 26 8.56 7.44 4.94
C GLN A 26 8.29 6.40 6.02
N LEU A 27 7.24 5.59 5.85
CA LEU A 27 6.81 4.56 6.80
C LEU A 27 7.41 3.19 6.49
N LEU A 28 8.16 3.03 5.39
CA LEU A 28 8.80 1.75 5.05
C LEU A 28 9.71 1.24 6.17
N LYS A 29 10.43 2.13 6.87
CA LYS A 29 11.29 1.77 8.00
C LYS A 29 10.50 1.14 9.17
N ASP A 30 9.23 1.51 9.32
CA ASP A 30 8.35 1.00 10.36
C ASP A 30 7.59 -0.23 9.84
N ILE A 31 7.16 -0.23 8.59
CA ILE A 31 6.38 -1.34 8.01
C ILE A 31 7.23 -2.59 7.77
N LEU A 32 8.40 -2.45 7.13
CA LEU A 32 9.20 -3.60 6.66
C LEU A 32 9.63 -4.57 7.77
N PRO A 33 10.05 -4.13 8.97
CA PRO A 33 10.40 -5.04 10.07
C PRO A 33 9.23 -5.84 10.63
N ARG A 34 7.99 -5.42 10.36
CA ARG A 34 6.78 -6.07 10.88
C ARG A 34 6.28 -7.20 9.98
N LEU A 35 6.76 -7.26 8.75
CA LEU A 35 6.40 -8.26 7.74
C LEU A 35 7.35 -9.48 7.78
N PRO A 36 6.92 -10.66 7.30
CA PRO A 36 7.77 -11.84 7.20
C PRO A 36 8.88 -11.69 6.14
N GLU A 37 10.08 -12.20 6.41
CA GLU A 37 11.21 -12.18 5.44
C GLU A 37 10.90 -12.92 4.13
N LYS A 38 10.05 -13.95 4.20
CA LYS A 38 9.61 -14.72 3.03
C LYS A 38 8.08 -14.76 2.98
N ILE A 39 7.54 -14.38 1.84
CA ILE A 39 6.11 -14.29 1.56
C ILE A 39 5.80 -15.21 0.38
N SER A 40 4.76 -16.04 0.50
CA SER A 40 4.31 -16.88 -0.62
C SER A 40 3.66 -16.01 -1.69
N VAL A 41 2.52 -15.40 -1.39
CA VAL A 41 1.86 -14.39 -2.22
C VAL A 41 1.70 -13.09 -1.44
N TYR A 42 2.09 -11.97 -2.05
CA TYR A 42 1.88 -10.63 -1.53
C TYR A 42 0.63 -10.01 -2.16
N TYR A 43 -0.25 -9.43 -1.35
CA TYR A 43 -1.46 -8.75 -1.77
C TYR A 43 -1.43 -7.28 -1.34
N GLU A 44 -1.72 -6.35 -2.25
CA GLU A 44 -1.86 -4.92 -1.95
C GLU A 44 -3.09 -4.36 -2.69
N PRO A 45 -4.30 -4.46 -2.09
CA PRO A 45 -5.55 -4.03 -2.73
C PRO A 45 -5.76 -2.50 -2.82
N PHE A 46 -4.86 -1.72 -2.22
CA PHE A 46 -4.83 -0.27 -2.30
C PHE A 46 -3.42 0.15 -2.73
N ILE A 47 -3.01 -0.25 -3.94
CA ILE A 47 -1.62 -0.10 -4.38
C ILE A 47 -1.16 1.36 -4.37
N GLY A 48 -2.02 2.31 -4.74
CA GLY A 48 -1.66 3.72 -4.82
C GLY A 48 -0.36 3.95 -5.60
N GLY A 49 0.68 4.47 -4.95
CA GLY A 49 2.01 4.63 -5.56
C GLY A 49 2.91 3.38 -5.53
N GLY A 50 2.52 2.33 -4.81
CA GLY A 50 3.23 1.04 -4.74
C GLY A 50 4.53 1.07 -3.94
N ALA A 51 4.66 1.99 -2.97
CA ALA A 51 5.89 2.15 -2.18
C ALA A 51 6.32 0.86 -1.48
N LEU A 52 5.37 0.15 -0.85
CA LEU A 52 5.68 -1.10 -0.16
C LEU A 52 5.93 -2.24 -1.13
N PHE A 53 5.09 -2.40 -2.17
CA PHE A 53 5.30 -3.36 -3.25
C PHE A 53 6.73 -3.29 -3.82
N PHE A 54 7.19 -2.11 -4.28
CA PHE A 54 8.52 -1.97 -4.87
C PHE A 54 9.64 -2.21 -3.84
N ALA A 55 9.45 -1.83 -2.58
CA ALA A 55 10.41 -2.10 -1.52
C ALA A 55 10.55 -3.61 -1.24
N LEU A 56 9.44 -4.35 -1.17
CA LEU A 56 9.46 -5.80 -0.99
C LEU A 56 10.03 -6.53 -2.22
N ALA A 57 9.73 -6.04 -3.42
CA ALA A 57 10.24 -6.60 -4.68
C ALA A 57 11.77 -6.47 -4.79
N SER A 58 12.32 -5.30 -4.46
CA SER A 58 13.78 -5.08 -4.46
C SER A 58 14.53 -5.97 -3.46
N GLN A 59 13.85 -6.36 -2.37
CA GLN A 59 14.36 -7.31 -1.37
C GLN A 59 14.02 -8.78 -1.70
N ARG A 60 13.33 -9.03 -2.83
CA ARG A 60 12.86 -10.37 -3.27
C ARG A 60 12.08 -11.12 -2.18
N ARG A 61 11.23 -10.40 -1.43
CA ARG A 61 10.53 -10.94 -0.27
C ARG A 61 9.30 -11.79 -0.60
N PHE A 62 8.76 -11.71 -1.81
CA PHE A 62 7.62 -12.51 -2.24
C PHE A 62 7.93 -13.36 -3.48
N LYS A 63 7.23 -14.49 -3.64
CA LYS A 63 7.31 -15.32 -4.86
C LYS A 63 6.34 -14.85 -5.95
N LYS A 64 5.15 -14.41 -5.54
CA LYS A 64 4.11 -13.85 -6.41
C LYS A 64 3.52 -12.61 -5.76
N ALA A 65 2.98 -11.71 -6.57
CA ALA A 65 2.25 -10.54 -6.09
C ALA A 65 0.93 -10.37 -6.86
N VAL A 66 -0.07 -9.88 -6.13
CA VAL A 66 -1.36 -9.43 -6.64
C VAL A 66 -1.57 -8.02 -6.13
N ILE A 67 -1.58 -7.04 -7.02
CA ILE A 67 -1.80 -5.63 -6.68
C ILE A 67 -3.12 -5.17 -7.28
N GLY A 68 -3.78 -4.25 -6.61
CA GLY A 68 -5.03 -3.72 -7.13
C GLY A 68 -5.35 -2.33 -6.61
N ASP A 69 -6.30 -1.71 -7.29
CA ASP A 69 -6.93 -0.47 -6.86
C ASP A 69 -8.34 -0.41 -7.44
N ARG A 70 -9.20 0.41 -6.83
CA ARG A 70 -10.51 0.72 -7.39
C ARG A 70 -10.42 1.72 -8.53
N ASN A 71 -9.34 2.51 -8.60
CA ASN A 71 -9.16 3.52 -9.63
C ASN A 71 -8.69 2.90 -10.95
N PRO A 72 -9.55 2.83 -12.00
CA PRO A 72 -9.19 2.25 -13.29
C PRO A 72 -8.02 2.97 -13.96
N VAL A 73 -7.91 4.30 -13.77
CA VAL A 73 -6.83 5.10 -14.36
C VAL A 73 -5.47 4.72 -13.77
N LEU A 74 -5.44 4.35 -12.48
CA LEU A 74 -4.23 3.89 -11.83
C LEU A 74 -3.86 2.47 -12.28
N VAL A 75 -4.84 1.57 -12.35
CA VAL A 75 -4.65 0.20 -12.81
C VAL A 75 -4.16 0.16 -14.26
N ASP A 76 -4.78 0.95 -15.14
CA ASP A 76 -4.33 1.14 -16.52
C ASP A 76 -2.87 1.58 -16.58
N ALA A 77 -2.44 2.50 -15.71
CA ALA A 77 -1.07 2.98 -15.67
C ALA A 77 -0.08 1.88 -15.30
N TYR A 78 -0.39 1.08 -14.27
CA TYR A 78 0.44 -0.07 -13.88
C TYR A 78 0.50 -1.14 -14.99
N GLN A 79 -0.63 -1.45 -15.63
CA GLN A 79 -0.68 -2.39 -16.74
C GLN A 79 0.09 -1.88 -17.96
N THR A 80 -0.01 -0.58 -18.29
CA THR A 80 0.77 0.03 -19.38
C THR A 80 2.26 -0.06 -19.11
N VAL A 81 2.71 0.25 -17.88
CA VAL A 81 4.13 0.14 -17.53
C VAL A 81 4.59 -1.32 -17.59
N ARG A 82 3.74 -2.30 -17.26
CA ARG A 82 4.08 -3.72 -17.38
C ARG A 82 4.14 -4.17 -18.84
N ASP A 83 3.13 -3.83 -19.64
CA ASP A 83 2.87 -4.47 -20.93
C ASP A 83 3.45 -3.68 -22.12
N ASP A 84 3.49 -2.34 -22.01
CA ASP A 84 3.71 -1.42 -23.14
C ASP A 84 4.75 -0.33 -22.82
N VAL A 85 5.79 -0.65 -22.03
CA VAL A 85 6.71 0.35 -21.47
C VAL A 85 7.45 1.18 -22.52
N GLU A 86 7.89 0.57 -23.63
CA GLU A 86 8.61 1.29 -24.69
C GLU A 86 7.67 2.22 -25.45
N ALA A 87 6.46 1.76 -25.79
CA ALA A 87 5.44 2.60 -26.41
C ALA A 87 5.06 3.78 -25.49
N LEU A 88 4.99 3.56 -24.17
CA LEU A 88 4.77 4.62 -23.20
C LEU A 88 5.91 5.65 -23.17
N ILE A 89 7.18 5.19 -23.22
CA ILE A 89 8.35 6.07 -23.26
C ILE A 89 8.32 6.94 -24.52
N GLU A 90 8.05 6.33 -25.68
CA GLU A 90 7.91 7.02 -26.96
C GLU A 90 6.78 8.05 -26.92
N GLN A 91 5.61 7.68 -26.41
CA GLN A 91 4.45 8.57 -26.30
C GLN A 91 4.70 9.74 -25.33
N LEU A 92 5.40 9.50 -24.21
CA LEU A 92 5.62 10.52 -23.19
C LEU A 92 6.74 11.51 -23.57
N GLY A 93 7.68 11.10 -24.42
CA GLY A 93 8.83 11.91 -24.87
C GLY A 93 8.45 13.31 -25.37
N PRO A 94 7.58 13.43 -26.38
CA PRO A 94 7.14 14.73 -26.89
C PRO A 94 6.50 15.61 -25.82
N HIS A 95 5.69 15.04 -24.92
CA HIS A 95 5.04 15.79 -23.84
C HIS A 95 6.06 16.31 -22.82
N ALA A 96 7.13 15.57 -22.55
CA ALA A 96 8.16 15.95 -21.58
C ALA A 96 8.89 17.26 -21.95
N ALA A 97 8.97 17.60 -23.24
CA ALA A 97 9.54 18.88 -23.69
C ALA A 97 8.71 20.11 -23.23
N HIS A 98 7.42 19.92 -22.94
CA HIS A 98 6.49 20.96 -22.50
C HIS A 98 6.27 20.99 -20.97
N ALA A 99 7.18 20.39 -20.21
CA ALA A 99 7.06 20.18 -18.77
C ALA A 99 6.87 21.47 -17.94
N THR A 100 7.33 22.62 -18.46
CA THR A 100 7.22 23.94 -17.81
C THR A 100 6.20 24.86 -18.50
N ASP A 101 5.53 24.39 -19.55
CA ASP A 101 4.56 25.15 -20.35
C ASP A 101 3.15 25.03 -19.75
N ALA A 102 2.64 26.15 -19.24
CA ALA A 102 1.33 26.21 -18.60
C ALA A 102 0.17 26.08 -19.60
N GLU A 103 0.32 26.62 -20.82
CA GLU A 103 -0.73 26.54 -21.84
C GLU A 103 -0.84 25.10 -22.34
N TYR A 104 0.29 24.45 -22.61
CA TYR A 104 0.33 23.03 -22.95
C TYR A 104 -0.26 22.16 -21.85
N PHE A 105 0.02 22.46 -20.58
CA PHE A 105 -0.59 21.76 -19.46
C PHE A 105 -2.11 21.85 -19.49
N TYR A 106 -2.67 23.04 -19.70
CA TYR A 106 -4.13 23.21 -19.72
C TYR A 106 -4.77 22.58 -20.96
N TRP A 107 -4.09 22.61 -22.11
CA TRP A 107 -4.49 21.87 -23.31
C TRP A 107 -4.55 20.35 -23.02
N MET A 108 -3.46 19.76 -22.52
CA MET A 108 -3.38 18.34 -22.17
C MET A 108 -4.46 17.95 -21.15
N ARG A 109 -4.70 18.82 -20.15
CA ARG A 109 -5.74 18.61 -19.13
C ARG A 109 -7.16 18.65 -19.71
N ALA A 110 -7.39 19.45 -20.75
CA ALA A 110 -8.71 19.57 -21.38
C ALA A 110 -9.06 18.38 -22.29
N LEU A 111 -8.06 17.61 -22.75
CA LEU A 111 -8.30 16.43 -23.59
C LEU A 111 -9.20 15.41 -22.89
N ASP A 112 -10.12 14.83 -23.66
CA ASP A 112 -11.00 13.75 -23.20
C ASP A 112 -10.23 12.40 -23.25
N PRO A 113 -9.99 11.75 -22.10
CA PRO A 113 -9.32 10.46 -22.07
C PRO A 113 -10.15 9.32 -22.68
N SER A 114 -11.46 9.50 -22.87
CA SER A 114 -12.34 8.42 -23.39
C SER A 114 -12.00 8.02 -24.84
N SER A 115 -11.42 8.94 -25.62
CA SER A 115 -11.03 8.71 -27.01
C SER A 115 -9.56 8.29 -27.17
N MET A 116 -8.83 8.09 -26.06
CA MET A 116 -7.41 7.76 -26.07
C MET A 116 -7.19 6.26 -25.86
N SER A 117 -6.14 5.71 -26.49
CA SER A 117 -5.60 4.41 -26.15
C SER A 117 -5.09 4.35 -24.71
N ARG A 118 -4.89 3.15 -24.16
CA ARG A 118 -4.36 2.96 -22.80
C ARG A 118 -2.98 3.62 -22.61
N VAL A 119 -2.10 3.51 -23.61
CA VAL A 119 -0.76 4.13 -23.61
C VAL A 119 -0.88 5.67 -23.55
N GLU A 120 -1.73 6.26 -24.39
CA GLU A 120 -1.97 7.72 -24.41
C GLU A 120 -2.57 8.22 -23.09
N ARG A 121 -3.55 7.50 -22.52
CA ARG A 121 -4.13 7.82 -21.20
C ARG A 121 -3.06 7.81 -20.10
N THR A 122 -2.18 6.81 -20.10
CA THR A 122 -1.08 6.69 -19.13
C THR A 122 -0.04 7.80 -19.33
N ALA A 123 0.35 8.10 -20.56
CA ALA A 123 1.27 9.20 -20.87
C ALA A 123 0.70 10.55 -20.39
N ARG A 124 -0.58 10.81 -20.69
CA ARG A 124 -1.32 11.98 -20.20
C ARG A 124 -1.34 12.04 -18.67
N LEU A 125 -1.63 10.92 -18.00
CA LEU A 125 -1.63 10.84 -16.54
C LEU A 125 -0.25 11.20 -15.96
N LEU A 126 0.82 10.60 -16.48
CA LEU A 126 2.19 10.86 -16.01
C LEU A 126 2.58 12.33 -16.21
N PHE A 127 2.32 12.88 -17.39
CA PHE A 127 2.58 14.29 -17.67
C PHE A 127 1.85 15.19 -16.68
N LEU A 128 0.53 15.02 -16.51
CA LEU A 128 -0.26 15.83 -15.57
C LEU A 128 0.21 15.64 -14.13
N ASN A 129 0.51 14.41 -13.70
CA ASN A 129 0.97 14.11 -12.35
C ASN A 129 2.32 14.79 -12.02
N LYS A 130 3.25 14.83 -12.98
CA LYS A 130 4.58 15.42 -12.75
C LYS A 130 4.58 16.94 -12.83
N THR A 131 3.58 17.54 -13.48
CA THR A 131 3.50 18.99 -13.74
C THR A 131 2.42 19.73 -12.95
N CYS A 132 1.39 19.05 -12.44
CA CYS A 132 0.30 19.67 -11.66
C CYS A 132 0.69 19.96 -10.20
N PHE A 133 -0.10 20.80 -9.53
CA PHE A 133 0.12 21.18 -8.13
C PHE A 133 0.20 19.96 -7.20
N ASN A 134 1.37 19.81 -6.55
CA ASN A 134 1.74 18.73 -5.63
C ASN A 134 1.64 17.30 -6.19
N GLY A 135 1.53 17.11 -7.51
CA GLY A 135 1.32 15.80 -8.12
C GLY A 135 0.06 15.09 -7.60
N LEU A 136 -0.99 15.88 -7.34
CA LEU A 136 -2.27 15.37 -6.86
C LEU A 136 -3.04 14.70 -8.01
N PHE A 137 -3.71 13.59 -7.73
CA PHE A 137 -4.78 13.09 -8.58
C PHE A 137 -6.12 13.53 -7.99
N ARG A 138 -6.88 14.33 -8.74
CA ARG A 138 -8.22 14.80 -8.33
C ARG A 138 -9.09 15.01 -9.56
N VAL A 139 -10.32 14.51 -9.48
CA VAL A 139 -11.34 14.69 -10.51
C VAL A 139 -12.54 15.47 -9.97
N ASN A 140 -13.29 16.11 -10.86
CA ASN A 140 -14.58 16.70 -10.53
C ASN A 140 -15.70 15.64 -10.55
N ARG A 141 -16.95 16.04 -10.27
CA ARG A 141 -18.11 15.13 -10.29
C ARG A 141 -18.39 14.49 -11.66
N ARG A 142 -17.83 15.04 -12.75
CA ARG A 142 -17.90 14.48 -14.11
C ARG A 142 -16.73 13.54 -14.41
N GLY A 143 -15.85 13.25 -13.45
CA GLY A 143 -14.68 12.40 -13.63
C GLY A 143 -13.50 13.09 -14.33
N GLN A 144 -13.56 14.41 -14.55
CA GLN A 144 -12.51 15.14 -15.27
C GLN A 144 -11.43 15.65 -14.30
N PHE A 145 -10.16 15.46 -14.67
CA PHE A 145 -9.02 15.93 -13.89
C PHE A 145 -9.04 17.46 -13.73
N ASN A 146 -8.94 17.97 -12.50
CA ASN A 146 -9.14 19.39 -12.18
C ASN A 146 -8.06 20.02 -11.29
N VAL A 147 -6.86 19.45 -11.24
CA VAL A 147 -5.72 20.05 -10.51
C VAL A 147 -5.07 21.14 -11.37
N PRO A 148 -4.72 22.30 -10.81
CA PRO A 148 -4.04 23.37 -11.55
C PRO A 148 -2.56 23.04 -11.80
N PHE A 149 -1.91 23.82 -12.68
CA PHE A 149 -0.49 23.71 -12.96
C PHE A 149 0.37 23.99 -11.71
N GLY A 150 1.43 23.20 -11.51
CA GLY A 150 2.24 23.20 -10.28
C GLY A 150 3.44 24.14 -10.28
N ARG A 151 3.84 24.70 -11.44
CA ARG A 151 4.97 25.64 -11.61
C ARG A 151 6.30 25.12 -11.03
N TYR A 152 6.63 23.87 -11.29
CA TYR A 152 7.94 23.30 -10.92
C TYR A 152 9.06 23.86 -11.81
N LYS A 153 10.26 24.08 -11.25
CA LYS A 153 11.42 24.57 -12.01
C LYS A 153 11.94 23.55 -13.03
N ASN A 154 12.01 22.28 -12.64
CA ASN A 154 12.51 21.20 -13.51
C ASN A 154 11.83 19.86 -13.13
N PRO A 155 10.55 19.66 -13.48
CA PRO A 155 9.87 18.42 -13.15
C PRO A 155 10.34 17.28 -14.07
N THR A 156 10.80 16.18 -13.48
CA THR A 156 11.12 14.95 -14.24
C THR A 156 9.82 14.28 -14.69
N VAL A 157 9.37 14.59 -15.91
CA VAL A 157 8.20 13.97 -16.54
C VAL A 157 8.51 12.55 -17.00
N LEU A 158 9.62 12.38 -17.74
CA LEU A 158 10.05 11.10 -18.29
C LEU A 158 11.34 10.64 -17.62
N ASN A 159 11.35 9.40 -17.14
CA ASN A 159 12.53 8.68 -16.69
C ASN A 159 12.47 7.26 -17.28
N PRO A 160 13.07 7.01 -18.45
CA PRO A 160 12.96 5.74 -19.15
C PRO A 160 13.50 4.56 -18.33
N ASP A 161 14.64 4.75 -17.66
CA ASP A 161 15.29 3.69 -16.89
C ASP A 161 14.45 3.29 -15.67
N LEU A 162 13.81 4.25 -14.99
CA LEU A 162 12.86 3.94 -13.92
C LEU A 162 11.65 3.16 -14.45
N LEU A 163 11.08 3.57 -15.58
CA LEU A 163 9.93 2.90 -16.17
C LEU A 163 10.25 1.46 -16.56
N ARG A 164 11.42 1.22 -17.18
CA ARG A 164 11.91 -0.11 -17.51
C ARG A 164 12.16 -0.97 -16.27
N ALA A 165 12.81 -0.42 -15.24
CA ALA A 165 13.01 -1.13 -13.97
C ALA A 165 11.66 -1.50 -13.30
N CYS A 166 10.67 -0.61 -13.35
CA CYS A 166 9.32 -0.92 -12.88
C CYS A 166 8.64 -2.00 -13.73
N SER A 167 8.78 -1.93 -15.05
CA SER A 167 8.24 -2.92 -15.99
C SER A 167 8.78 -4.31 -15.70
N GLU A 168 10.10 -4.44 -15.49
CA GLU A 168 10.76 -5.70 -15.11
C GLU A 168 10.18 -6.29 -13.83
N VAL A 169 10.01 -5.47 -12.79
CA VAL A 169 9.44 -5.91 -11.50
C VAL A 169 7.96 -6.27 -11.62
N LEU A 170 7.22 -5.63 -12.51
CA LEU A 170 5.79 -5.88 -12.73
C LEU A 170 5.53 -7.12 -13.60
N GLN A 171 6.55 -7.68 -14.27
CA GLN A 171 6.39 -8.92 -15.04
C GLN A 171 5.91 -10.06 -14.13
N GLY A 172 4.82 -10.71 -14.53
CA GLY A 172 4.19 -11.81 -13.78
C GLY A 172 3.37 -11.38 -12.55
N VAL A 173 3.20 -10.07 -12.31
CA VAL A 173 2.29 -9.54 -11.28
C VAL A 173 0.85 -9.53 -11.80
N ASP A 174 -0.07 -10.03 -10.98
CA ASP A 174 -1.52 -9.93 -11.22
C ASP A 174 -2.00 -8.54 -10.82
N ILE A 175 -2.48 -7.75 -11.79
CA ILE A 175 -2.84 -6.32 -11.61
C ILE A 175 -4.33 -6.18 -11.87
N VAL A 176 -5.09 -5.95 -10.80
CA VAL A 176 -6.55 -6.08 -10.79
C VAL A 176 -7.22 -4.74 -10.51
N GLU A 177 -8.18 -4.38 -11.35
CA GLU A 177 -9.17 -3.34 -11.04
C GLU A 177 -10.31 -3.96 -10.22
N GLY A 178 -10.61 -3.37 -9.07
CA GLY A 178 -11.79 -3.81 -8.32
C GLY A 178 -11.81 -3.41 -6.86
N ASP A 179 -12.76 -4.00 -6.16
CA ASP A 179 -12.91 -3.82 -4.73
C ASP A 179 -11.83 -4.56 -3.92
N PHE A 180 -11.42 -3.99 -2.79
CA PHE A 180 -10.40 -4.58 -1.95
C PHE A 180 -10.78 -5.96 -1.40
N GLU A 181 -12.09 -6.25 -1.24
CA GLU A 181 -12.55 -7.53 -0.71
C GLU A 181 -12.18 -8.71 -1.60
N ALA A 182 -12.24 -8.54 -2.92
CA ALA A 182 -11.93 -9.62 -3.87
C ALA A 182 -10.47 -10.12 -3.72
N LEU A 183 -9.53 -9.21 -3.45
CA LEU A 183 -8.13 -9.56 -3.19
C LEU A 183 -7.96 -10.12 -1.77
N ALA A 184 -8.69 -9.56 -0.80
CA ALA A 184 -8.65 -10.03 0.59
C ALA A 184 -9.12 -11.49 0.73
N GLU A 185 -10.16 -11.89 0.00
CA GLU A 185 -10.69 -13.27 -0.01
C GLU A 185 -9.67 -14.32 -0.44
N ARG A 186 -8.70 -13.94 -1.30
CA ARG A 186 -7.65 -14.82 -1.81
C ARG A 186 -6.50 -15.05 -0.82
N ALA A 187 -6.31 -14.16 0.16
CA ALA A 187 -5.18 -14.23 1.08
C ALA A 187 -5.36 -15.36 2.12
N GLY A 188 -4.38 -16.28 2.16
CA GLY A 188 -4.38 -17.46 3.02
C GLY A 188 -3.06 -17.70 3.78
N PRO A 189 -2.80 -18.93 4.26
CA PRO A 189 -1.60 -19.25 5.03
C PRO A 189 -0.30 -18.94 4.27
N ASN A 190 0.67 -18.34 4.97
CA ASN A 190 1.98 -17.90 4.44
C ASN A 190 1.92 -16.75 3.43
N ASP A 191 0.73 -16.23 3.13
CA ASP A 191 0.57 -15.01 2.36
C ASP A 191 0.65 -13.77 3.27
N THR A 192 0.87 -12.62 2.65
CA THR A 192 0.84 -11.33 3.31
C THR A 192 -0.05 -10.39 2.54
N ILE A 193 -0.96 -9.71 3.24
CA ILE A 193 -1.80 -8.66 2.68
C ILE A 193 -1.57 -7.33 3.41
N TYR A 194 -1.36 -6.27 2.63
CA TYR A 194 -1.20 -4.92 3.14
C TYR A 194 -2.36 -4.02 2.70
N PHE A 195 -3.05 -3.45 3.68
CA PHE A 195 -4.15 -2.52 3.44
C PHE A 195 -3.73 -1.08 3.74
N ASP A 196 -3.83 -0.21 2.75
CA ASP A 196 -3.61 1.23 2.88
C ASP A 196 -4.80 2.03 2.32
N PRO A 197 -5.97 1.96 2.97
CA PRO A 197 -7.18 2.60 2.45
C PRO A 197 -7.05 4.13 2.47
N PRO A 198 -7.96 4.86 1.81
CA PRO A 198 -8.18 6.26 2.16
C PRO A 198 -8.46 6.39 3.67
N TYR A 199 -7.77 7.30 4.35
CA TYR A 199 -7.79 7.35 5.81
C TYR A 199 -9.09 7.90 6.39
N VAL A 200 -9.43 7.43 7.60
CA VAL A 200 -10.50 8.02 8.41
C VAL A 200 -10.18 9.51 8.62
N PRO A 201 -11.08 10.44 8.26
CA PRO A 201 -10.84 11.87 8.45
C PRO A 201 -10.66 12.21 9.95
N LEU A 202 -9.64 13.00 10.27
CA LEU A 202 -9.36 13.47 11.65
C LEU A 202 -10.32 14.58 12.11
N SER A 203 -11.03 15.20 11.17
CA SER A 203 -12.09 16.19 11.40
C SER A 203 -13.05 16.23 10.20
N ALA A 204 -14.27 16.74 10.41
CA ALA A 204 -15.27 16.92 9.34
C ALA A 204 -14.76 17.77 8.16
N THR A 205 -13.83 18.71 8.41
CA THR A 205 -13.21 19.57 7.39
C THR A 205 -11.92 19.00 6.78
N SER A 206 -11.44 17.85 7.27
CA SER A 206 -10.25 17.15 6.74
C SER A 206 -10.58 16.06 5.72
N SER A 207 -11.85 15.95 5.33
CA SER A 207 -12.34 14.96 4.37
C SER A 207 -11.72 15.19 2.97
N PHE A 208 -10.55 14.60 2.76
CA PHE A 208 -9.86 14.53 1.47
C PHE A 208 -10.62 13.63 0.47
N THR A 209 -11.58 12.83 0.95
CA THR A 209 -12.39 11.87 0.19
C THR A 209 -13.54 12.50 -0.61
N ALA A 210 -13.71 13.83 -0.61
CA ALA A 210 -14.81 14.51 -1.30
C ALA A 210 -14.77 14.48 -2.84
N TYR A 211 -13.78 13.82 -3.45
CA TYR A 211 -13.55 13.85 -4.91
C TYR A 211 -13.36 12.46 -5.54
N ASP A 212 -13.58 11.39 -4.77
CA ASP A 212 -13.75 10.05 -5.33
C ASP A 212 -15.23 9.84 -5.68
N ARG A 213 -15.51 9.19 -6.82
CA ARG A 213 -16.87 8.84 -7.24
C ARG A 213 -17.53 7.89 -6.23
N HIS A 214 -16.72 7.16 -5.45
CA HIS A 214 -17.13 6.29 -4.36
C HIS A 214 -16.36 6.61 -3.08
N PRO A 215 -16.85 7.53 -2.23
CA PRO A 215 -16.14 7.93 -1.03
C PRO A 215 -15.96 6.74 -0.07
N PHE A 216 -14.72 6.55 0.40
CA PHE A 216 -14.39 5.53 1.40
C PHE A 216 -14.84 5.98 2.79
N GLY A 217 -16.12 5.74 3.09
CA GLY A 217 -16.79 6.20 4.31
C GLY A 217 -16.69 5.20 5.48
N ARG A 218 -17.43 5.49 6.55
CA ARG A 218 -17.48 4.64 7.76
C ARG A 218 -17.91 3.20 7.46
N SER A 219 -18.87 3.00 6.55
CA SER A 219 -19.32 1.67 6.14
C SER A 219 -18.21 0.87 5.46
N GLU A 220 -17.42 1.52 4.60
CA GLU A 220 -16.27 0.91 3.92
C GLU A 220 -15.16 0.56 4.91
N HIS A 221 -14.88 1.43 5.89
CA HIS A 221 -13.95 1.12 6.97
C HIS A 221 -14.40 -0.06 7.83
N ALA A 222 -15.70 -0.17 8.12
CA ALA A 222 -16.26 -1.34 8.82
C ALA A 222 -16.15 -2.62 7.97
N ARG A 223 -16.37 -2.52 6.65
CA ARG A 223 -16.20 -3.62 5.70
C ARG A 223 -14.74 -4.07 5.63
N LEU A 224 -13.81 -3.14 5.56
CA LEU A 224 -12.38 -3.41 5.61
C LEU A 224 -11.96 -4.08 6.91
N ALA A 225 -12.46 -3.65 8.06
CA ALA A 225 -12.15 -4.29 9.34
C ALA A 225 -12.63 -5.75 9.40
N ARG A 226 -13.78 -6.07 8.78
CA ARG A 226 -14.26 -7.46 8.65
C ARG A 226 -13.36 -8.27 7.71
N ALA A 227 -13.05 -7.74 6.53
CA ALA A 227 -12.16 -8.39 5.57
C ALA A 227 -10.77 -8.67 6.18
N TYR A 228 -10.19 -7.69 6.87
CA TYR A 228 -8.93 -7.82 7.60
C TYR A 228 -8.96 -8.98 8.60
N ARG A 229 -9.99 -9.09 9.44
CA ARG A 229 -10.13 -10.19 10.39
C ARG A 229 -10.34 -11.53 9.70
N ALA A 230 -11.06 -11.56 8.58
CA ALA A 230 -11.24 -12.76 7.79
C ALA A 230 -9.90 -13.27 7.21
N CYS A 231 -9.01 -12.37 6.75
CA CYS A 231 -7.65 -12.74 6.33
C CYS A 231 -6.88 -13.41 7.47
N LEU A 232 -6.95 -12.85 8.68
CA LEU A 232 -6.30 -13.43 9.85
C LEU A 232 -6.88 -14.81 10.21
N ALA A 233 -8.20 -14.97 10.14
CA ALA A 233 -8.87 -16.24 10.40
C ALA A 233 -8.45 -17.34 9.39
N ARG A 234 -8.16 -16.96 8.14
CA ARG A 234 -7.57 -17.85 7.12
C ARG A 234 -6.07 -18.13 7.33
N GLY A 235 -5.42 -17.47 8.28
CA GLY A 235 -4.01 -17.67 8.60
C GLY A 235 -3.03 -16.81 7.80
N ALA A 236 -3.51 -15.80 7.07
CA ALA A 236 -2.66 -14.82 6.43
C ALA A 236 -2.00 -13.89 7.46
N THR A 237 -0.84 -13.31 7.10
CA THR A 237 -0.34 -12.13 7.79
C THR A 237 -1.02 -10.90 7.19
N ALA A 238 -1.63 -10.07 8.01
CA ALA A 238 -2.26 -8.84 7.57
C ALA A 238 -1.61 -7.63 8.26
N LEU A 239 -1.39 -6.57 7.49
CA LEU A 239 -0.93 -5.28 7.99
C LEU A 239 -1.88 -4.21 7.46
N LEU A 240 -2.18 -3.21 8.28
CA LEU A 240 -2.98 -2.06 7.88
C LEU A 240 -2.40 -0.75 8.42
N SER A 241 -2.36 0.28 7.58
CA SER A 241 -2.09 1.66 7.99
C SER A 241 -3.35 2.51 7.94
N ASN A 242 -3.52 3.40 8.93
CA ASN A 242 -4.62 4.37 8.94
C ASN A 242 -4.29 5.56 9.86
N SER A 243 -5.18 6.56 9.93
CA SER A 243 -5.07 7.64 10.90
C SER A 243 -5.23 7.12 12.34
N ASP A 244 -4.43 7.66 13.26
CA ASP A 244 -4.57 7.39 14.70
C ASP A 244 -5.73 8.20 15.28
N CYS A 245 -6.92 7.60 15.30
CA CYS A 245 -8.12 8.18 15.88
C CYS A 245 -8.96 7.13 16.62
N GLU A 246 -9.92 7.60 17.43
CA GLU A 246 -10.79 6.73 18.22
C GLU A 246 -11.56 5.73 17.35
N GLU A 247 -12.05 6.16 16.18
CA GLU A 247 -12.80 5.31 15.25
C GLU A 247 -11.93 4.15 14.73
N THR A 248 -10.70 4.43 14.27
CA THR A 248 -9.76 3.39 13.85
C THR A 248 -9.46 2.43 15.00
N ARG A 249 -9.13 2.94 16.19
CA ARG A 249 -8.83 2.10 17.36
C ARG A 249 -10.02 1.23 17.77
N LYS A 250 -11.25 1.72 17.63
CA LYS A 250 -12.47 0.96 17.87
C LYS A 250 -12.63 -0.20 16.88
N LEU A 251 -12.42 0.06 15.58
CA LEU A 251 -12.53 -0.97 14.53
C LEU A 251 -11.55 -2.14 14.75
N TYR A 252 -10.33 -1.83 15.16
CA TYR A 252 -9.25 -2.81 15.32
C TYR A 252 -9.00 -3.21 16.79
N ARG A 253 -9.98 -3.00 17.69
CA ARG A 253 -9.89 -3.42 19.09
C ARG A 253 -9.56 -4.91 19.22
N GLY A 254 -8.71 -5.26 20.18
CA GLY A 254 -8.26 -6.63 20.42
C GLY A 254 -7.19 -7.13 19.44
N LEU A 255 -6.69 -6.28 18.56
CA LEU A 255 -5.51 -6.52 17.73
C LEU A 255 -4.33 -5.69 18.25
N TRP A 256 -3.13 -6.02 17.78
CA TRP A 256 -1.93 -5.24 18.04
C TRP A 256 -1.95 -3.96 17.20
N VAL A 257 -2.04 -2.80 17.85
CA VAL A 257 -2.12 -1.48 17.22
C VAL A 257 -1.02 -0.59 17.78
N GLU A 258 -0.16 -0.08 16.91
CA GLU A 258 0.95 0.79 17.27
C GLU A 258 0.81 2.16 16.61
N THR A 259 1.20 3.21 17.32
CA THR A 259 1.29 4.56 16.76
C THR A 259 2.67 4.77 16.15
N VAL A 260 2.70 5.32 14.94
CA VAL A 260 3.91 5.74 14.23
C VAL A 260 3.77 7.20 13.79
N ALA A 261 4.86 7.93 13.82
CA ALA A 261 4.90 9.32 13.37
C ALA A 261 5.12 9.37 11.85
N ALA A 262 4.22 10.03 11.11
CA ALA A 262 4.32 10.22 9.67
C ALA A 262 4.26 11.72 9.31
N THR A 263 4.90 12.12 8.22
CA THR A 263 4.79 13.49 7.71
C THR A 263 3.91 13.52 6.46
N ARG A 264 2.82 14.30 6.46
CA ARG A 264 1.99 14.50 5.27
C ARG A 264 2.68 15.47 4.29
N ALA A 265 3.46 14.92 3.36
CA ALA A 265 4.17 15.71 2.35
C ALA A 265 3.22 16.29 1.27
N ILE A 266 2.13 15.60 0.95
CA ILE A 266 1.18 15.95 -0.12
C ILE A 266 -0.14 16.39 0.51
N ASN A 267 -0.25 17.68 0.81
CA ASN A 267 -1.50 18.32 1.26
C ASN A 267 -1.74 19.60 0.47
N VAL A 268 -3.01 19.87 0.12
CA VAL A 268 -3.47 21.08 -0.56
C VAL A 268 -3.19 22.33 0.29
N VAL A 269 -3.23 22.19 1.62
CA VAL A 269 -2.96 23.28 2.56
C VAL A 269 -1.54 23.13 3.13
N ALA A 270 -0.66 24.07 2.82
CA ALA A 270 0.74 24.05 3.26
C ALA A 270 0.90 24.05 4.79
N SER A 271 0.03 24.76 5.52
CA SER A 271 0.03 24.80 7.00
C SER A 271 -0.49 23.52 7.67
N LYS A 272 -1.11 22.61 6.90
CA LYS A 272 -1.50 21.26 7.37
C LYS A 272 -0.46 20.20 6.98
N ARG A 273 0.70 20.60 6.47
CA ARG A 273 1.88 19.73 6.34
C ARG A 273 2.57 19.73 7.71
N GLY A 274 2.71 18.56 8.31
CA GLY A 274 3.25 18.40 9.66
C GLY A 274 3.26 16.93 10.08
N GLN A 275 3.76 16.66 11.29
CA GLN A 275 3.66 15.34 11.89
C GLN A 275 2.18 15.04 12.17
N VAL A 276 1.73 13.90 11.67
CA VAL A 276 0.48 13.27 12.06
C VAL A 276 0.80 11.90 12.63
N ASN A 277 0.01 11.49 13.62
CA ASN A 277 0.07 10.12 14.11
C ASN A 277 -0.74 9.24 13.17
N GLU A 278 -0.11 8.17 12.71
CA GLU A 278 -0.75 7.08 12.00
C GLU A 278 -0.70 5.84 12.89
N VAL A 279 -1.61 4.90 12.68
CA VAL A 279 -1.55 3.58 13.32
C VAL A 279 -1.12 2.53 12.30
N LEU A 280 -0.31 1.58 12.78
CA LEU A 280 -0.10 0.30 12.15
C LEU A 280 -0.86 -0.76 12.96
N VAL A 281 -1.77 -1.47 12.30
CA VAL A 281 -2.44 -2.65 12.85
C VAL A 281 -1.73 -3.88 12.30
N VAL A 282 -1.12 -4.66 13.18
CA VAL A 282 -0.35 -5.85 12.80
C VAL A 282 -1.11 -7.09 13.25
N GLY A 283 -1.44 -7.95 12.30
CA GLY A 283 -2.07 -9.23 12.56
C GLY A 283 -1.21 -10.35 11.98
N ARG A 284 -0.73 -11.23 12.86
CA ARG A 284 0.04 -12.41 12.46
C ARG A 284 -0.81 -13.65 12.69
N ARG A 285 -0.48 -14.73 11.99
CA ARG A 285 -0.94 -16.06 12.34
C ARG A 285 -0.65 -16.28 13.83
N GLN A 286 -1.69 -16.51 14.62
CA GLN A 286 -1.49 -17.10 15.94
C GLN A 286 -0.96 -18.51 15.66
N SER A 287 0.29 -18.78 16.00
CA SER A 287 0.70 -20.15 16.27
C SER A 287 -0.30 -20.67 17.30
N ALA A 288 -0.86 -21.86 17.05
CA ALA A 288 -1.75 -22.51 18.01
C ALA A 288 -1.13 -22.36 19.40
N PRO A 289 -1.92 -22.02 20.45
CA PRO A 289 -1.35 -21.92 21.78
C PRO A 289 -0.62 -23.23 22.05
N ALA A 290 0.67 -23.14 22.38
CA ALA A 290 1.40 -24.30 22.87
C ALA A 290 0.50 -24.94 23.93
N LEU A 291 0.14 -26.21 23.72
CA LEU A 291 -0.63 -26.99 24.68
C LEU A 291 -0.08 -26.66 26.06
N ARG A 292 -0.87 -25.93 26.88
CA ARG A 292 -0.52 -25.74 28.27
C ARG A 292 -0.44 -27.15 28.82
N GLN A 293 0.76 -27.61 29.16
CA GLN A 293 0.93 -28.82 29.95
C GLN A 293 0.12 -28.61 31.22
N VAL A 294 -1.01 -29.30 31.29
CA VAL A 294 -1.72 -29.54 32.53
C VAL A 294 -0.96 -30.67 33.23
N GLY A 295 -0.49 -30.38 34.45
CA GLY A 295 -0.24 -31.40 35.46
C GLY A 295 1.22 -31.63 35.82
N ALA A 296 1.62 -31.10 36.99
CA ALA A 296 2.12 -31.92 38.10
C ALA A 296 2.42 -31.01 39.32
N SER A 297 1.38 -30.64 40.07
CA SER A 297 1.54 -30.26 41.47
C SER A 297 0.85 -31.33 42.32
N GLY A 298 1.58 -32.41 42.57
CA GLY A 298 1.25 -33.39 43.61
C GLY A 298 2.38 -33.35 44.63
N HIS A 299 2.20 -32.57 45.69
CA HIS A 299 3.09 -32.60 46.85
C HIS A 299 3.01 -33.99 47.50
N ALA A 300 4.15 -34.68 47.55
CA ALA A 300 4.38 -35.77 48.48
C ALA A 300 4.59 -35.16 49.87
N VAL A 301 3.60 -35.34 50.75
CA VAL A 301 3.81 -35.21 52.20
C VAL A 301 4.00 -36.61 52.74
N THR A 302 5.25 -36.93 53.07
CA THR A 302 5.61 -38.06 53.91
C THR A 302 5.27 -37.74 55.35
N SER A 303 4.33 -38.45 55.95
CA SER A 303 4.30 -38.63 57.40
C SER A 303 4.02 -40.09 57.73
N SER A 304 5.06 -40.74 58.25
CA SER A 304 4.98 -42.01 58.96
C SER A 304 4.53 -41.76 60.40
N SER A 305 3.44 -42.37 60.83
CA SER A 305 3.34 -42.87 62.21
C SER A 305 2.29 -43.97 62.30
N SER A 306 2.71 -44.99 63.02
CA SER A 306 2.06 -46.25 63.33
C SER A 306 0.85 -46.09 64.26
N LEU A 307 -0.10 -47.02 64.16
CA LEU A 307 -0.57 -47.93 65.23
C LEU A 307 -2.07 -48.27 65.16
N ARG A 308 -2.32 -49.57 65.36
CA ARG A 308 -3.50 -50.25 65.96
C ARG A 308 -4.73 -50.55 65.10
N ARG A 309 -4.80 -51.85 64.75
CA ARG A 309 -5.88 -52.81 65.08
C ARG A 309 -7.23 -52.21 65.52
N SER A 310 -8.32 -52.61 64.86
CA SER A 310 -9.24 -53.69 65.27
C SER A 310 -10.63 -53.56 64.62
N ARG A 311 -11.24 -54.71 64.25
CA ARG A 311 -12.67 -55.13 64.38
C ARG A 311 -13.78 -54.09 64.07
N ALA A 312 -14.94 -54.38 63.48
CA ALA A 312 -15.67 -55.58 63.07
C ALA A 312 -16.92 -55.11 62.28
N ALA A 313 -17.54 -56.05 61.56
CA ALA A 313 -18.98 -56.23 61.30
C ALA A 313 -19.89 -55.02 60.99
N GLY A 314 -20.63 -55.15 59.88
CA GLY A 314 -21.78 -54.34 59.51
C GLY A 314 -22.05 -54.47 58.03
#